data_AF-A0A646KM28-F1
#
_entry.id   AF-A0A646KM28-F1
#
_cell.length_a   1.000
_cell.length_b   1.000
_cell.length_c   1.000
_cell.angle_alpha   90.00
_cell.angle_beta   90.00
_cell.angle_gamma   90.00
#
_symmetry.space_group_name_H-M   'P 1'
#
loop_
_entity.id
_entity.type
_entity.pdbx_description
1 polymer ?
#
loop_
_entity_poly.entity_id
_entity_poly.type
_entity_poly.pdbx_seq_one_letter_code
_entity_poly.pdbx_strand_id
1 'polypeptide(L)'
;MPKVLRKSEGQPIRDEMKRQKLTLDQLSELTRAVDPEGRGVSPAAIGRLTGTGRTARDRCELHTAWLITEGLDARMHRLFSMPPHSTATVERSRADAEEE
;
A
#
# COMPACT_ATOMS: atom_id res chain seq x y z
N MET A 1 0.95 10.06 -6.98
CA MET A 1 -0.16 9.11 -6.76
C MET A 1 -0.42 9.02 -5.26
N PRO A 2 -1.64 8.73 -4.80
CA PRO A 2 -1.92 8.55 -3.39
C PRO A 2 -1.17 7.32 -2.85
N LYS A 3 -0.70 7.39 -1.61
CA LYS A 3 0.05 6.29 -0.97
C LYS A 3 -0.81 5.60 0.08
N VAL A 4 -0.62 4.30 0.25
CA VAL A 4 -1.25 3.49 1.30
C VAL A 4 -0.19 2.83 2.19
N LEU A 5 -0.59 2.43 3.39
CA LEU A 5 0.25 1.78 4.39
C LEU A 5 0.03 0.26 4.35
N ARG A 6 1.11 -0.52 4.40
CA ARG A 6 1.02 -1.96 4.67
C ARG A 6 0.53 -2.19 6.11
N LYS A 7 -0.28 -3.22 6.33
CA LYS A 7 -0.75 -3.60 7.67
C LYS A 7 0.23 -4.55 8.36
N SER A 8 0.35 -4.40 9.69
CA SER A 8 1.09 -5.32 10.58
C SER A 8 2.43 -5.78 10.00
N GLU A 9 3.23 -4.81 9.56
CA GLU A 9 4.54 -5.05 8.93
C GLU A 9 4.49 -6.04 7.75
N GLY A 10 3.45 -5.97 6.93
CA GLY A 10 3.28 -6.83 5.76
C GLY A 10 2.84 -8.27 6.07
N GLN A 11 2.53 -8.59 7.33
CA GLN A 11 2.09 -9.93 7.74
C GLN A 11 0.87 -10.42 6.93
N PRO A 12 -0.20 -9.62 6.69
CA PRO A 12 -1.35 -10.10 5.92
C PRO A 12 -1.00 -10.46 4.47
N ILE A 13 -0.03 -9.77 3.87
CA ILE A 13 0.46 -10.08 2.52
C ILE A 13 1.22 -11.42 2.55
N ARG A 14 2.09 -11.63 3.56
CA ARG A 14 2.79 -12.91 3.75
C ARG A 14 1.83 -14.07 3.99
N ASP A 15 0.79 -13.86 4.79
CA ASP A 15 -0.21 -14.88 5.10
C ASP A 15 -0.96 -15.32 3.84
N GLU A 16 -1.33 -14.36 3.00
CA GLU A 16 -2.03 -14.62 1.75
C GLU A 16 -1.14 -15.34 0.73
N MET A 17 0.12 -14.90 0.58
CA MET A 17 1.11 -15.63 -0.20
C MET A 17 1.31 -17.07 0.30
N LYS A 18 1.41 -17.26 1.62
CA LYS A 18 1.56 -18.58 2.24
C LYS A 18 0.33 -19.46 2.01
N ARG A 19 -0.88 -18.91 2.12
CA ARG A 19 -2.15 -19.60 1.85
C ARG A 19 -2.19 -20.15 0.43
N GLN A 20 -1.68 -19.38 -0.53
CA GLN A 20 -1.65 -19.74 -1.95
C GLN A 20 -0.34 -20.44 -2.38
N LYS A 21 0.61 -20.62 -1.46
CA LYS A 21 1.95 -21.20 -1.72
C LYS A 21 2.74 -20.42 -2.80
N LEU A 22 2.61 -19.10 -2.81
CA LEU A 22 3.26 -18.21 -3.77
C LEU A 22 4.65 -17.78 -3.30
N THR A 23 5.60 -17.74 -4.24
CA THR A 23 6.86 -17.01 -4.10
C THR A 23 6.70 -15.53 -4.50
N LEU A 24 7.73 -14.71 -4.24
CA LEU A 24 7.74 -13.31 -4.68
C LEU A 24 7.68 -13.19 -6.21
N ASP A 25 8.37 -14.06 -6.92
CA ASP A 25 8.39 -14.07 -8.39
C ASP A 25 7.03 -14.48 -8.95
N GLN A 26 6.38 -15.49 -8.35
CA GLN A 26 5.04 -15.89 -8.76
C GLN A 26 4.02 -14.77 -8.53
N LEU A 27 4.07 -14.09 -7.38
CA LEU A 27 3.20 -12.94 -7.16
C LEU A 27 3.51 -11.80 -8.15
N SER A 28 4.78 -11.55 -8.47
CA SER A 28 5.15 -10.58 -9.50
C SER A 28 4.49 -10.90 -10.84
N GLU A 29 4.54 -12.15 -11.30
CA GLU A 29 3.86 -12.57 -12.53
C GLU A 29 2.33 -12.42 -12.45
N LEU A 30 1.71 -12.76 -11.30
CA LEU A 30 0.28 -12.54 -11.11
C LEU A 30 -0.09 -11.05 -11.18
N THR A 31 0.72 -10.17 -10.58
CA THR A 31 0.50 -8.73 -10.70
C THR A 31 0.70 -8.22 -12.13
N ARG A 32 1.58 -8.85 -12.90
CA ARG A 32 1.81 -8.50 -14.31
C ARG A 32 0.63 -8.92 -15.19
N ALA A 33 0.01 -10.06 -14.90
CA ALA A 33 -1.15 -10.55 -15.63
C ALA A 33 -2.39 -9.66 -15.50
N VAL A 34 -2.54 -8.96 -14.37
CA VAL A 34 -3.66 -8.03 -14.12
C VAL A 34 -3.32 -6.57 -14.44
N ASP A 35 -2.05 -6.24 -14.66
CA ASP A 35 -1.62 -4.89 -15.01
C ASP A 35 -1.92 -4.60 -16.49
N PRO A 36 -2.77 -3.61 -16.83
CA PRO A 36 -3.05 -3.24 -18.21
C PRO A 36 -1.81 -2.82 -19.01
N GLU A 37 -0.76 -2.33 -18.32
CA GLU A 37 0.51 -1.96 -18.94
C GLU A 37 1.50 -3.12 -19.00
N GLY A 38 1.17 -4.27 -18.41
CA GLY A 38 1.99 -5.49 -18.43
C GLY A 38 3.34 -5.35 -17.72
N ARG A 39 3.48 -4.41 -16.78
CA ARG A 39 4.72 -4.19 -16.00
C ARG A 39 4.71 -4.97 -14.68
N GLY A 40 3.57 -5.01 -14.01
CA GLY A 40 3.42 -5.64 -12.69
C GLY A 40 4.22 -4.96 -11.59
N VAL A 41 4.36 -5.65 -10.46
CA VAL A 41 5.15 -5.22 -9.30
C VAL A 41 6.34 -6.13 -9.14
N SER A 42 7.55 -5.57 -9.18
CA SER A 42 8.77 -6.38 -9.11
C SER A 42 8.89 -7.17 -7.81
N PRO A 43 9.56 -8.36 -7.83
CA PRO A 43 9.76 -9.17 -6.63
C PRO A 43 10.46 -8.41 -5.51
N ALA A 44 11.41 -7.53 -5.85
CA ALA A 44 12.09 -6.67 -4.88
C ALA A 44 11.14 -5.65 -4.22
N ALA A 45 10.19 -5.08 -4.96
CA ALA A 45 9.19 -4.17 -4.40
C ALA A 45 8.22 -4.92 -3.46
N ILE A 46 7.76 -6.11 -3.87
CA ILE A 46 6.96 -6.99 -3.02
C ILE A 46 7.74 -7.37 -1.75
N GLY A 47 9.02 -7.73 -1.89
CA GLY A 47 9.91 -8.05 -0.77
C GLY A 47 10.05 -6.90 0.23
N ARG A 48 10.09 -5.64 -0.23
CA ARG A 48 10.11 -4.48 0.67
C ARG A 48 8.80 -4.27 1.43
N LEU A 49 7.66 -4.68 0.88
CA LEU A 49 6.36 -4.57 1.54
C LEU A 49 6.10 -5.73 2.50
N THR A 50 6.58 -6.92 2.15
CA THR A 50 6.47 -8.14 2.96
C THR A 50 7.60 -8.33 3.94
N GLY A 51 8.70 -7.58 3.86
CA GLY A 51 9.85 -7.70 4.75
C GLY A 51 9.68 -6.94 6.08
N THR A 52 10.43 -7.35 7.10
CA THR A 52 10.52 -6.66 8.41
C THR A 52 11.90 -6.05 8.66
N GLY A 53 12.84 -6.22 7.72
CA GLY A 53 14.22 -5.74 7.85
C GLY A 53 14.43 -4.27 7.48
N ARG A 54 15.68 -3.82 7.52
CA ARG A 54 16.12 -2.42 7.26
C ARG A 54 15.63 -1.82 5.95
N THR A 55 15.43 -2.65 4.92
CA THR A 55 15.00 -2.22 3.59
C THR A 55 13.48 -2.20 3.42
N ALA A 56 12.73 -2.63 4.44
CA ALA A 56 11.28 -2.62 4.43
C ALA A 56 10.74 -1.20 4.20
N ARG A 57 9.55 -1.15 3.61
CA ARG A 57 8.84 0.10 3.31
C ARG A 57 7.43 0.00 3.84
N ASP A 58 7.02 0.98 4.63
CA ASP A 58 5.68 1.00 5.19
C ASP A 58 4.64 1.51 4.21
N ARG A 59 5.06 2.33 3.24
CA ARG A 59 4.17 2.95 2.25
C ARG A 59 4.51 2.48 0.83
N CYS A 60 3.47 2.32 0.02
CA CYS A 60 3.57 2.19 -1.44
C CYS A 60 2.50 3.02 -2.13
N GLU A 61 2.64 3.19 -3.45
CA GLU A 61 1.61 3.82 -4.27
C GLU A 61 0.34 2.97 -4.26
N LEU A 62 -0.83 3.61 -4.30
CA LEU A 62 -2.13 2.93 -4.34
C LEU A 62 -2.22 1.94 -5.51
N HIS A 63 -1.66 2.30 -6.67
CA HIS A 63 -1.60 1.41 -7.83
C HIS A 63 -0.83 0.12 -7.54
N THR A 64 0.34 0.21 -6.88
CA THR A 64 1.12 -0.97 -6.46
C THR A 64 0.32 -1.84 -5.48
N ALA A 65 -0.37 -1.23 -4.53
CA ALA A 65 -1.21 -1.95 -3.59
C ALA A 65 -2.40 -2.63 -4.27
N TRP A 66 -3.01 -1.97 -5.27
CA TRP A 66 -4.09 -2.54 -6.07
C TRP A 66 -3.62 -3.77 -6.84
N LEU A 67 -2.51 -3.67 -7.58
CA LEU A 67 -1.92 -4.81 -8.31
C LEU A 67 -1.62 -6.01 -7.40
N ILE A 68 -1.05 -5.78 -6.21
CA ILE A 68 -0.81 -6.84 -5.23
C ILE A 68 -2.12 -7.45 -4.73
N THR A 69 -3.13 -6.62 -4.51
CA THR A 69 -4.45 -7.04 -4.02
C THR A 69 -5.16 -7.94 -5.04
N GLU A 70 -5.17 -7.52 -6.31
CA GLU A 70 -5.73 -8.29 -7.43
C GLU A 70 -4.94 -9.58 -7.67
N GLY A 71 -3.60 -9.51 -7.69
CA GLY A 71 -2.74 -10.68 -7.88
C GLY A 71 -2.88 -11.72 -6.75
N LEU A 72 -3.34 -11.32 -5.56
CA LEU A 72 -3.62 -12.20 -4.44
C LEU A 72 -5.11 -12.57 -4.30
N ASP A 73 -6.00 -12.06 -5.17
CA ASP A 73 -7.46 -12.19 -5.00
C ASP A 73 -7.92 -11.88 -3.57
N ALA A 74 -7.39 -10.77 -3.03
CA ALA A 74 -7.62 -10.35 -1.66
C ALA A 74 -8.38 -9.03 -1.63
N ARG A 75 -8.94 -8.66 -0.47
CA ARG A 75 -9.56 -7.33 -0.31
C ARG A 75 -8.51 -6.32 0.15
N MET A 76 -8.43 -5.15 -0.50
CA MET A 76 -7.42 -4.12 -0.21
C MET A 76 -7.35 -3.77 1.28
N HIS A 77 -8.50 -3.58 1.94
CA HIS A 77 -8.55 -3.22 3.36
C HIS A 77 -8.04 -4.32 4.30
N ARG A 78 -7.85 -5.56 3.85
CA ARG A 78 -7.22 -6.62 4.67
C ARG A 78 -5.70 -6.50 4.64
N LEU A 79 -5.14 -6.04 3.52
CA LEU A 79 -3.68 -5.98 3.29
C LEU A 79 -3.09 -4.61 3.61
N PHE A 80 -3.85 -3.55 3.32
CA PHE A 80 -3.40 -2.17 3.41
C PHE A 80 -4.41 -1.30 4.17
N SER A 81 -3.94 -0.16 4.69
CA SER A 81 -4.76 0.89 5.26
C SER A 81 -4.48 2.22 4.56
N MET A 82 -5.50 3.04 4.43
CA MET A 82 -5.31 4.44 4.04
C MET A 82 -4.50 5.15 5.13
N PRO A 83 -3.59 6.07 4.78
CA PRO A 83 -2.99 6.95 5.76
C PRO A 83 -4.10 7.75 6.45
N PRO A 84 -4.02 7.97 7.77
CA PRO A 84 -4.96 8.87 8.43
C PRO A 84 -4.89 10.23 7.73
N HIS A 85 -6.04 10.76 7.32
CA HIS A 85 -6.11 12.14 6.84
C HIS A 85 -5.59 13.03 7.97
N SER A 86 -4.61 13.89 7.68
CA SER A 86 -4.20 14.93 8.60
C SER A 86 -5.32 15.98 8.63
N THR A 87 -6.37 15.74 9.41
CA THR A 87 -7.43 16.72 9.67
C THR A 87 -6.95 17.75 10.70
N ALA A 88 -5.78 18.32 10.48
CA ALA A 88 -5.41 19.59 11.10
C ALA A 88 -6.09 20.68 10.27
N THR A 89 -7.41 20.80 10.38
CA THR A 89 -8.09 22.04 10.03
C THR A 89 -7.67 23.03 11.11
N VAL A 90 -6.55 23.72 10.91
CA VAL A 90 -6.23 24.90 11.70
C VAL A 90 -7.20 25.97 11.23
N GLU A 91 -8.31 26.15 11.93
CA GLU A 91 -9.16 27.34 11.79
C GLU A 91 -8.28 28.56 12.01
N ARG A 92 -7.99 29.31 10.94
CA ARG A 92 -7.43 30.66 11.03
C ARG A 92 -8.58 31.65 10.97
N SER A 93 -9.37 31.72 12.04
CA SER A 93 -10.26 32.85 12.26
C SER A 93 -9.37 34.04 12.62
N ARG A 94 -9.07 34.90 11.64
CA ARG A 94 -8.60 36.25 11.93
C ARG A 94 -9.84 37.06 12.29
N ALA A 95 -9.89 37.56 13.52
CA ALA A 95 -10.84 38.61 13.87
C ALA A 95 -10.39 39.88 13.15
N ASP A 96 -11.03 40.22 12.05
CA ASP A 96 -11.02 41.57 11.50
C ASP A 96 -12.07 42.37 12.29
N ALA A 97 -11.63 43.07 13.34
CA ALA A 97 -12.32 44.21 13.95
C ALA A 97 -11.40 44.87 14.99
N GLU A 98 -10.59 45.84 14.56
CA GLU A 98 -10.28 46.99 15.40
C GLU A 98 -10.92 48.20 14.69
N GLU A 99 -12.09 48.59 15.19
CA GLU A 99 -12.65 49.94 14.99
C GLU A 99 -12.06 50.87 16.06
N GLU A 100 -11.91 52.14 15.66
CA GLU A 100 -11.46 53.36 16.37
C GLU A 100 -9.98 53.77 16.25
#